data_AF-A0A7V9RL69-F1
#
_entry.id   AF-A0A7V9RL69-F1
#
_cell.length_a   1.000
_cell.length_b   1.000
_cell.length_c   1.000
_cell.angle_alpha   90.00
_cell.angle_beta   90.00
_cell.angle_gamma   90.00
#
_symmetry.space_group_name_H-M   'P 1'
#
loop_
_entity.id
_entity.type
_entity.pdbx_description
1 polymer ?
#
loop_
_entity_poly.entity_id
_entity_poly.type
_entity_poly.pdbx_seq_one_letter_code
_entity_poly.pdbx_strand_id
1 'polypeptide(L)' 'MNAVADTRVAQETAELIRVRGLVQGVGFRPTVWKLARRYGLRGSVRNDG' A
#
# COMPACT_ATOMS: atom_id res chain seq x y z
N MET A 1 31.83 -22.27 15.33
CA MET A 1 31.16 -20.97 15.51
C MET A 1 30.86 -20.41 14.13
N ASN A 2 29.60 -20.42 13.72
CA ASN A 2 28.98 -19.52 12.73
C ASN A 2 27.56 -20.00 12.50
N ALA A 3 26.64 -19.49 13.32
CA ALA A 3 25.21 -19.61 13.07
C ALA A 3 24.90 -18.70 11.88
N VAL A 4 24.67 -19.29 10.71
CA VAL A 4 24.07 -18.58 9.58
C VAL A 4 22.62 -18.32 9.97
N ALA A 5 22.31 -17.11 10.41
CA ALA A 5 20.95 -16.72 10.74
C ALA A 5 20.11 -16.81 9.46
N ASP A 6 19.21 -17.80 9.41
CA ASP A 6 18.19 -18.00 8.38
C ASP A 6 17.32 -16.73 8.31
N THR A 7 17.75 -15.79 7.46
CA THR A 7 17.04 -14.53 7.21
C THR A 7 15.87 -14.85 6.30
N ARG A 8 14.75 -15.28 6.87
CA ARG A 8 13.49 -15.35 6.14
C ARG A 8 13.09 -13.93 5.78
N VAL A 9 13.34 -13.56 4.52
CA VAL A 9 12.75 -12.37 3.93
C VAL A 9 11.24 -12.53 4.08
N ALA A 10 10.63 -11.68 4.92
CA ALA A 10 9.18 -11.64 5.06
C ALA A 10 8.59 -11.53 3.65
N GLN A 11 7.77 -12.51 3.28
CA GLN A 11 7.14 -12.51 1.97
C GLN A 11 6.24 -11.28 1.88
N GLU A 12 6.53 -10.40 0.92
CA GLU A 12 5.70 -9.23 0.69
C GLU A 12 4.36 -9.67 0.10
N THR A 13 3.26 -9.15 0.64
CA THR A 13 1.91 -9.36 0.10
C THR A 13 1.42 -8.11 -0.61
N ALA A 14 0.50 -8.28 -1.54
CA ALA A 14 -0.14 -7.19 -2.27
C ALA A 14 -1.63 -7.48 -2.41
N GLU A 15 -2.44 -6.42 -2.34
CA GLU A 15 -3.89 -6.49 -2.41
C GLU A 15 -4.45 -5.42 -3.34
N LEU A 16 -5.49 -5.75 -4.10
CA LEU A 16 -6.23 -4.80 -4.93
C LEU A 16 -7.52 -4.39 -4.21
N ILE A 17 -7.59 -3.13 -3.80
CA ILE A 17 -8.74 -2.59 -3.09
C ILE A 17 -9.59 -1.73 -4.03
N ARG A 18 -10.87 -2.06 -4.18
CA ARG A 18 -11.85 -1.25 -4.90
C ARG A 18 -12.77 -0.52 -3.93
N VAL A 19 -12.76 0.81 -4.00
CA VAL A 19 -13.65 1.67 -3.20
C VAL A 19 -14.76 2.22 -4.10
N ARG A 20 -15.99 2.22 -3.61
CA ARG A 20 -17.18 2.70 -4.34
C ARG A 20 -17.84 3.85 -3.58
N GLY A 21 -18.57 4.70 -4.29
CA GLY A 21 -19.24 5.89 -3.75
C GLY A 21 -18.62 7.20 -4.23
N LEU A 22 -18.78 8.27 -3.47
CA LEU A 22 -18.21 9.59 -3.79
C LEU A 22 -16.68 9.60 -3.55
N VAL A 23 -15.91 9.27 -4.59
CA VAL A 23 -14.43 9.17 -4.52
C VAL A 23 -13.69 10.21 -5.37
N GLN A 24 -14.42 10.98 -6.20
CA GLN A 24 -13.89 12.05 -7.03
C GLN A 24 -14.16 13.42 -6.40
N GLY A 25 -13.22 14.36 -6.53
CA GLY A 25 -13.35 15.71 -5.97
C GLY A 25 -13.15 15.83 -4.44
N VAL A 26 -13.04 14.71 -3.71
CA VAL A 26 -13.00 14.69 -2.23
C VAL A 26 -11.62 14.57 -1.60
N GLY A 27 -10.54 14.67 -2.40
CA GLY A 27 -9.18 14.48 -1.90
C GLY A 27 -8.80 13.02 -1.61
N PHE A 28 -9.53 12.04 -2.17
CA PHE A 28 -9.28 10.61 -1.97
C PHE A 28 -7.82 10.20 -2.29
N ARG A 29 -7.31 10.55 -3.49
CA ARG A 29 -5.95 10.21 -3.92
C ARG A 29 -4.86 10.78 -2.99
N PRO A 30 -4.87 12.08 -2.64
CA PRO A 30 -3.95 12.62 -1.62
C PRO A 30 -4.00 11.88 -0.27
N THR A 31 -5.18 11.50 0.21
CA THR A 31 -5.33 10.78 1.48
C THR A 31 -4.68 9.40 1.42
N VAL A 32 -4.95 8.63 0.36
CA VAL A 32 -4.34 7.29 0.17
C VAL A 32 -2.82 7.40 0.08
N TRP A 33 -2.29 8.40 -0.63
CA TRP A 33 -0.84 8.61 -0.74
C TRP A 33 -0.18 8.90 0.62
N LYS A 34 -0.82 9.72 1.47
CA LYS A 34 -0.31 10.01 2.83
C LYS A 34 -0.30 8.76 3.71
N LEU A 35 -1.35 7.94 3.64
CA LEU A 35 -1.44 6.68 4.38
C LEU A 35 -0.38 5.68 3.90
N ALA A 36 -0.24 5.50 2.59
CA ALA A 36 0.77 4.61 2.02
C ALA A 36 2.18 4.96 2.51
N ARG A 37 2.55 6.26 2.47
CA ARG A 37 3.83 6.73 3.01
C ARG A 37 3.97 6.51 4.51
N ARG A 38 2.92 6.79 5.30
CA ARG A 38 2.94 6.60 6.76
C ARG A 38 3.22 5.15 7.15
N TYR A 39 2.73 4.20 6.38
CA TYR A 39 2.85 2.76 6.66
C TYR A 39 3.94 2.06 5.81
N GLY A 40 4.75 2.79 5.05
CA GLY A 40 5.78 2.21 4.20
C GLY A 40 5.25 1.32 3.06
N LEU A 41 3.99 1.51 2.65
CA LEU A 41 3.34 0.73 1.60
C LEU A 41 3.75 1.25 0.22
N ARG A 42 3.90 0.32 -0.72
CA ARG A 42 4.16 0.59 -2.14
C ARG A 42 2.93 0.27 -2.96
N GLY A 43 2.71 1.01 -4.05
CA GLY A 43 1.58 0.79 -4.96
C GLY A 43 1.11 2.06 -5.66
N SER A 44 -0.11 2.00 -6.21
CA SER A 44 -0.74 3.11 -6.92
C SER A 44 -2.19 3.29 -6.51
N VAL A 45 -2.69 4.52 -6.61
CA VAL A 45 -4.11 4.86 -6.44
C VAL A 45 -4.62 5.51 -7.71
N ARG A 46 -5.79 5.09 -8.17
CA ARG A 46 -6.46 5.62 -9.35
C ARG A 46 -7.95 5.78 -9.05
N ASN A 47 -8.50 6.92 -9.43
CA ASN A 47 -9.94 7.06 -9.60
C ASN A 47 -10.22 6.67 -11.06
N ASP A 48 -11.00 5.62 -11.29
CA ASP A 48 -11.19 5.01 -12.61
C ASP A 48 -12.30 5.64 -13.47
N GLY A 49 -13.19 6.46 -12.88
CA GLY A 49 -14.17 7.25 -13.64
C GLY A 49 -15.45 6.50 -13.95
#